data_AF-A0A9P1G6V5-F1
#
_entry.id   AF-A0A9P1G6V5-F1
#
_cell.length_a   1.000
_cell.length_b   1.000
_cell.length_c   1.000
_cell.angle_alpha   90.00
_cell.angle_beta   90.00
_cell.angle_gamma   90.00
#
_symmetry.space_group_name_H-M   'P 1'
#
loop_
_entity.id
_entity.type
_entity.pdbx_description
1 polymer ?
#
loop_
_entity_poly.entity_id
_entity_poly.type
_entity_poly.pdbx_seq_one_letter_code
_entity_poly.pdbx_strand_id
1 'polypeptide(L)'
;MKEVLRMRMAHCLDPGKTSQGYEVKASQVAPRGLDSGALVLSELLAQGLLVEEHLDTEAGDGPSMDTALLLALDELRARGTRVCFVARIAMPTSSALAAAYGAARETLGPERLLWHGTSWECVPNIVRHGFNRAYAFNARHGSKLGRGVYFAEDPGYALRFAGKTQRTRAMLLAGVLFG
;
A
#
# COMPACT_ATOMS: atom_id res chain seq x y z
N MET A 1 -5.17 -18.49 -4.20
CA MET A 1 -4.46 -17.53 -3.33
C MET A 1 -3.55 -16.76 -4.27
N LYS A 2 -3.59 -15.42 -4.33
CA LYS A 2 -2.68 -14.67 -5.21
C LYS A 2 -1.40 -14.44 -4.42
N GLU A 3 -0.38 -15.22 -4.73
CA GLU A 3 0.94 -15.08 -4.12
C GLU A 3 1.58 -13.78 -4.64
N VAL A 4 2.28 -13.03 -3.77
CA VAL A 4 2.97 -11.78 -4.11
C VAL A 4 4.31 -11.81 -3.43
N LEU A 5 5.40 -11.75 -4.21
CA LEU A 5 6.76 -11.83 -3.67
C LEU A 5 7.48 -10.49 -3.58
N ARG A 6 6.97 -9.47 -4.27
CA ARG A 6 7.57 -8.13 -4.31
C ARG A 6 6.53 -7.11 -3.94
N MET A 7 6.77 -6.43 -2.81
CA MET A 7 5.88 -5.39 -2.31
C MET A 7 6.65 -4.17 -1.83
N ARG A 8 6.11 -3.00 -2.14
CA ARG A 8 6.53 -1.71 -1.60
C ARG A 8 5.34 -1.02 -0.96
N MET A 9 5.62 -0.18 0.02
CA MET A 9 4.61 0.63 0.69
C MET A 9 4.92 2.11 0.50
N ALA A 10 3.90 2.87 0.11
CA ALA A 10 3.92 4.32 0.07
C ALA A 10 2.98 4.88 1.15
N HIS A 11 3.51 5.77 1.98
CA HIS A 11 2.76 6.56 2.95
C HIS A 11 2.50 7.94 2.37
N CYS A 12 1.22 8.29 2.26
CA CYS A 12 0.79 9.53 1.62
C CYS A 12 -0.02 10.42 2.59
N LEU A 13 0.09 11.73 2.41
CA LEU A 13 -0.73 12.77 3.02
C LEU A 13 -1.65 13.36 1.95
N ASP A 14 -2.93 13.42 2.26
CA ASP A 14 -3.95 14.06 1.42
C ASP A 14 -4.21 15.48 1.95
N PRO A 15 -3.83 16.56 1.23
CA PRO A 15 -4.05 17.92 1.69
C PRO A 15 -5.50 18.39 1.54
N GLY A 16 -6.39 17.62 0.87
CA GLY A 16 -7.78 18.01 0.60
C GLY A 16 -8.72 18.04 1.82
N LYS A 17 -8.19 17.87 3.05
CA LYS A 17 -8.94 17.94 4.30
C LYS A 17 -8.37 19.00 5.25
N THR A 18 -8.22 20.23 4.79
CA THR A 18 -8.28 21.40 5.66
C THR A 18 -9.75 21.75 5.91
N SER A 19 -10.26 21.35 7.08
CA SER A 19 -11.39 21.95 7.82
C SER A 19 -12.42 22.72 6.98
N GLN A 20 -13.39 22.01 6.39
CA GLN A 20 -14.65 22.64 5.99
C GLN A 20 -15.57 22.69 7.22
N GLY A 21 -15.97 23.91 7.59
CA GLY A 21 -16.55 24.29 8.87
C GLY A 21 -17.72 23.43 9.33
N TYR A 22 -17.57 22.84 10.51
CA TYR A 22 -18.66 22.57 11.41
C TYR A 22 -18.48 23.51 12.60
N GLU A 23 -19.49 24.34 12.85
CA GLU A 23 -19.63 25.09 14.10
C GLU A 23 -19.85 24.07 15.22
N VAL A 24 -18.80 23.79 15.99
CA VAL A 24 -18.87 22.85 17.13
C VAL A 24 -18.91 23.68 18.41
N LYS A 25 -20.09 23.66 19.06
CA LYS A 25 -20.25 24.02 20.47
C LYS A 25 -19.16 23.37 21.31
N ALA A 26 -18.54 24.16 22.18
CA ALA A 26 -17.49 23.75 23.09
C ALA A 26 -17.89 22.49 23.89
N SER A 27 -17.31 21.36 23.53
CA SER A 27 -17.31 20.14 24.33
C SER A 27 -16.19 19.23 23.83
N GLN A 28 -15.14 19.13 24.66
CA GLN A 28 -14.11 18.09 24.66
C GLN A 28 -13.16 18.10 23.44
N VAL A 29 -12.12 18.94 23.55
CA VAL A 29 -10.88 18.77 22.78
C VAL A 29 -10.18 17.51 23.29
N ALA A 30 -10.42 16.38 22.62
CA ALA A 30 -9.60 15.18 22.78
C ALA A 30 -8.15 15.52 22.38
N PRO A 31 -7.13 14.93 23.05
CA PRO A 31 -5.74 15.21 22.73
C PRO A 31 -5.47 14.88 21.27
N ARG A 32 -4.66 15.71 20.59
CA ARG A 32 -4.26 15.56 19.18
C ARG A 32 -3.82 14.11 18.95
N GLY A 33 -4.72 13.29 18.40
CA GLY A 33 -4.52 11.85 18.29
C GLY A 33 -3.24 11.56 17.53
N LEU A 34 -2.39 10.69 18.10
CA LEU A 34 -1.19 10.22 17.42
C LEU A 34 -1.58 9.70 16.03
N ASP A 35 -0.82 10.11 15.01
CA ASP A 35 -0.99 9.63 13.65
C ASP A 35 -0.78 8.12 13.64
N SER A 36 -1.87 7.35 13.53
CA SER A 36 -1.84 5.89 13.57
C SER A 36 -0.89 5.31 12.52
N GLY A 37 -0.70 6.02 11.40
CA GLY A 37 0.26 5.62 10.38
C GLY A 37 1.71 5.70 10.85
N ALA A 38 2.08 6.76 11.57
CA ALA A 38 3.44 6.93 12.08
C ALA A 38 3.80 5.84 13.10
N LEU A 39 2.84 5.46 13.97
CA LEU A 39 3.03 4.38 14.93
C LEU A 39 3.22 3.02 14.23
N VAL A 40 2.35 2.71 13.26
CA VAL A 40 2.45 1.46 12.48
C VAL A 40 3.78 1.39 11.72
N LEU A 41 4.20 2.49 11.10
CA LEU A 41 5.48 2.56 10.40
C LEU A 41 6.66 2.29 11.33
N SER A 42 6.69 2.99 12.47
CA SER A 42 7.77 2.84 13.44
C SER A 42 7.85 1.41 13.97
N GLU A 43 6.71 0.77 14.25
CA GLU A 43 6.66 -0.62 14.70
C GLU A 43 7.22 -1.58 13.62
N LEU A 44 6.78 -1.45 12.38
CA LEU A 44 7.18 -2.34 11.30
C LEU A 44 8.66 -2.17 10.90
N LEU A 45 9.18 -0.95 10.98
CA LEU A 45 10.61 -0.67 10.82
C LEU A 45 11.43 -1.29 11.95
N ALA A 46 10.99 -1.14 13.20
CA ALA A 46 11.67 -1.73 14.37
C ALA A 46 11.70 -3.27 14.32
N GLN A 47 10.68 -3.89 13.71
CA GLN A 47 10.61 -5.33 13.49
C GLN A 47 11.40 -5.80 12.26
N GLY A 48 12.01 -4.89 11.48
CA GLY A 48 12.73 -5.22 10.25
C GLY A 48 11.84 -5.71 9.10
N LEU A 49 10.52 -5.51 9.20
CA LEU A 49 9.55 -5.90 8.17
C LEU A 49 9.45 -4.87 7.06
N LEU A 50 9.88 -3.64 7.33
CA LEU A 50 10.08 -2.58 6.35
C LEU A 50 11.56 -2.22 6.31
N VAL A 51 12.05 -1.98 5.10
CA VAL A 51 13.36 -1.38 4.86
C VAL A 51 13.12 -0.09 4.10
N GLU A 52 13.51 1.03 4.69
CA GLU A 52 13.43 2.34 4.04
C GLU A 52 14.20 2.29 2.72
N GLU A 53 13.53 2.70 1.64
CA GLU A 53 14.15 2.79 0.34
C GLU A 53 14.38 4.26 0.01
N HIS A 54 15.65 4.59 -0.21
CA HIS A 54 16.02 5.79 -0.93
C HIS A 54 15.88 5.46 -2.41
N LEU A 55 14.96 6.16 -3.09
CA LEU A 55 14.72 5.94 -4.51
C LEU A 55 15.87 6.59 -5.30
N ASP A 56 16.92 5.81 -5.56
CA ASP A 56 18.04 6.24 -6.40
C ASP A 56 17.68 6.09 -7.88
N THR A 57 17.95 7.13 -8.67
CA THR A 57 17.57 7.32 -10.09
C THR A 57 18.40 6.52 -11.10
N GLU A 58 19.03 5.42 -10.71
CA GLU A 58 19.90 4.70 -11.65
C GLU A 58 19.07 3.77 -12.55
N ALA A 59 18.87 4.25 -13.78
CA ALA A 59 18.11 3.61 -14.85
C ALA A 59 18.78 2.30 -15.30
N GLY A 60 18.31 1.18 -14.75
CA GLY A 60 18.51 -0.14 -15.33
C GLY A 60 17.57 -0.39 -16.52
N ASP A 61 18.08 -1.05 -17.56
CA ASP A 61 17.38 -1.29 -18.83
C ASP A 61 16.14 -2.19 -18.63
N GLY A 62 14.95 -1.58 -18.71
CA GLY A 62 13.62 -2.18 -18.48
C GLY A 62 12.75 -1.32 -17.55
N PRO A 63 11.40 -1.46 -17.54
CA PRO A 63 10.57 -0.81 -16.52
C PRO A 63 10.82 -1.51 -15.18
N SER A 64 11.91 -1.11 -14.50
CA SER A 64 12.17 -1.50 -13.12
C SER A 64 10.94 -1.14 -12.28
N MET A 65 10.69 -1.93 -11.23
CA MET A 65 9.69 -1.59 -10.22
C MET A 65 9.93 -0.16 -9.66
N ASP A 66 11.18 0.31 -9.68
CA ASP A 66 11.57 1.68 -9.37
C ASP A 66 10.95 2.70 -10.34
N THR A 67 11.04 2.47 -11.65
CA THR A 67 10.46 3.35 -12.68
C THR A 67 8.94 3.43 -12.57
N ALA A 68 8.27 2.28 -12.40
CA ALA A 68 6.82 2.23 -12.23
C ALA A 68 6.37 2.94 -10.93
N LEU A 69 7.15 2.76 -9.86
CA LEU A 69 6.91 3.46 -8.60
C LEU A 69 7.10 4.96 -8.77
N LEU A 70 8.22 5.42 -9.35
CA LEU A 70 8.51 6.84 -9.54
C LEU A 70 7.42 7.55 -10.35
N LEU A 71 7.01 6.96 -11.49
CA LEU A 71 5.92 7.50 -12.32
C LEU A 71 4.61 7.62 -11.54
N ALA A 72 4.27 6.61 -10.74
CA ALA A 72 3.07 6.64 -9.91
C ALA A 72 3.16 7.66 -8.76
N LEU A 73 4.34 7.82 -8.14
CA LEU A 73 4.55 8.83 -7.11
C LEU A 73 4.44 10.25 -7.70
N ASP A 74 4.94 10.47 -8.91
CA ASP A 74 4.81 11.73 -9.61
C ASP A 74 3.36 12.03 -9.99
N GLU A 75 2.60 11.02 -10.44
CA GLU A 75 1.17 11.15 -10.68
C GLU A 75 0.41 11.54 -9.39
N LEU A 76 0.72 10.90 -8.27
CA LEU A 76 0.14 11.24 -6.97
C LEU A 76 0.48 12.68 -6.56
N ARG A 77 1.75 13.10 -6.74
CA ARG A 77 2.20 14.47 -6.48
C ARG A 77 1.48 15.50 -7.35
N ALA A 78 1.30 15.21 -8.65
CA ALA A 78 0.57 16.07 -9.57
C ALA A 78 -0.91 16.24 -9.16
N ARG A 79 -1.49 15.24 -8.52
CA ARG A 79 -2.84 15.28 -7.92
C ARG A 79 -2.86 15.98 -6.54
N GLY A 80 -1.75 16.59 -6.12
CA GLY A 80 -1.60 17.29 -4.84
C GLY A 80 -1.30 16.36 -3.65
N THR A 81 -1.11 15.06 -3.85
CA THR A 81 -0.83 14.13 -2.75
C THR A 81 0.64 14.22 -2.35
N ARG A 82 0.93 14.41 -1.06
CA ARG A 82 2.31 14.42 -0.57
C ARG A 82 2.73 13.02 -0.14
N VAL A 83 3.69 12.45 -0.83
CA VAL A 83 4.36 11.19 -0.42
C VAL A 83 5.31 11.51 0.73
N CYS A 84 5.16 10.82 1.85
CA CYS A 84 5.90 11.06 3.08
C CYS A 84 7.01 10.04 3.31
N PHE A 85 6.76 8.78 2.93
CA PHE A 85 7.68 7.70 3.18
C PHE A 85 7.46 6.57 2.17
N VAL A 86 8.55 5.94 1.74
CA VAL A 86 8.54 4.78 0.85
C VAL A 86 9.44 3.71 1.47
N ALA A 87 8.94 2.49 1.54
CA ALA A 87 9.73 1.36 2.00
C ALA A 87 9.47 0.11 1.17
N ARG A 88 10.51 -0.71 1.09
CA ARG A 88 10.38 -2.09 0.64
C ARG A 88 9.89 -2.95 1.79
N ILE A 89 8.96 -3.84 1.49
CA ILE A 89 8.54 -4.85 2.44
C ILE A 89 9.57 -5.98 2.42
N ALA A 90 10.27 -6.15 3.54
CA ALA A 90 11.21 -7.24 3.74
C ALA A 90 10.44 -8.47 4.26
N MET A 91 9.59 -9.04 3.40
CA MET A 91 8.94 -10.30 3.69
C MET A 91 10.04 -11.38 3.85
N PRO A 92 10.13 -12.07 5.01
CA PRO A 92 10.95 -13.27 5.14
C PRO A 92 10.36 -14.33 4.21
N THR A 93 10.84 -14.35 2.98
CA THR A 93 10.33 -15.26 1.96
C THR A 93 11.02 -16.59 2.16
N SER A 94 10.26 -17.59 2.60
CA SER A 94 10.77 -18.97 2.60
C SER A 94 11.19 -19.35 1.18
N SER A 95 12.29 -20.08 1.04
CA SER A 95 12.75 -20.60 -0.26
C SER A 95 11.65 -21.37 -0.99
N ALA A 96 10.76 -22.05 -0.26
CA ALA A 96 9.60 -22.74 -0.80
C ALA A 96 8.56 -21.79 -1.42
N LEU A 97 8.28 -20.64 -0.77
CA LEU A 97 7.33 -19.65 -1.29
C LEU A 97 7.90 -18.95 -2.54
N ALA A 98 9.19 -18.64 -2.52
CA ALA A 98 9.88 -18.09 -3.68
C ALA A 98 9.85 -19.05 -4.88
N ALA A 99 10.08 -20.35 -4.64
CA ALA A 99 10.01 -21.37 -5.66
C ALA A 99 8.58 -21.56 -6.20
N ALA A 100 7.57 -21.61 -5.31
CA ALA A 100 6.17 -21.74 -5.70
C ALA A 100 5.71 -20.58 -6.60
N TYR A 101 6.04 -19.35 -6.21
CA TYR A 101 5.75 -18.18 -7.02
C TYR A 101 6.52 -18.16 -8.35
N GLY A 102 7.79 -18.60 -8.36
CA GLY A 102 8.58 -18.73 -9.58
C GLY A 102 7.90 -19.66 -10.59
N ALA A 103 7.48 -20.84 -10.14
CA ALA A 103 6.74 -21.81 -10.95
C ALA A 103 5.37 -21.26 -11.40
N ALA A 104 4.66 -20.56 -10.51
CA ALA A 104 3.40 -19.91 -10.84
C ALA A 104 3.59 -18.83 -11.92
N ARG A 105 4.66 -18.05 -11.86
CA ARG A 105 4.99 -17.02 -12.86
C ARG A 105 5.34 -17.65 -14.22
N GLU A 106 6.05 -18.77 -14.24
CA GLU A 106 6.31 -19.50 -15.48
C GLU A 106 5.03 -20.00 -16.14
N THR A 107 4.04 -20.40 -15.33
CA THR A 107 2.78 -20.95 -15.81
C THR A 107 1.77 -19.88 -16.20
N LEU A 108 1.64 -18.83 -15.38
CA LEU A 108 0.62 -17.77 -15.51
C LEU A 108 1.09 -16.56 -16.30
N GLY A 109 2.36 -16.53 -16.71
CA GLY A 109 2.95 -15.42 -17.44
C GLY A 109 3.44 -14.27 -16.54
N PRO A 110 3.76 -13.11 -17.16
CA PRO A 110 4.43 -12.02 -16.46
C PRO A 110 3.52 -11.40 -15.40
N GLU A 111 4.14 -11.01 -14.28
CA GLU A 111 3.46 -10.23 -13.25
C GLU A 111 3.13 -8.83 -13.74
N ARG A 112 2.03 -8.26 -13.23
CA ARG A 112 1.74 -6.82 -13.33
C ARG A 112 1.95 -6.15 -12.01
N LEU A 113 2.59 -4.99 -12.02
CA LEU A 113 2.70 -4.13 -10.85
C LEU A 113 1.39 -3.38 -10.66
N LEU A 114 0.70 -3.65 -9.55
CA LEU A 114 -0.61 -3.07 -9.26
C LEU A 114 -0.68 -2.50 -7.84
N TRP A 115 -1.53 -1.49 -7.68
CA TRP A 115 -1.73 -0.75 -6.44
C TRP A 115 -2.88 -1.32 -5.61
N HIS A 116 -2.67 -1.37 -4.30
CA HIS A 116 -3.68 -1.70 -3.31
C HIS A 116 -3.71 -0.62 -2.23
N GLY A 117 -4.78 0.17 -2.20
CA GLY A 117 -5.04 1.10 -1.10
C GLY A 117 -5.74 0.38 0.05
N THR A 118 -5.22 0.57 1.27
CA THR A 118 -5.77 -0.08 2.46
C THR A 118 -5.73 0.84 3.68
N SER A 119 -6.43 0.46 4.75
CA SER A 119 -6.37 1.18 6.02
C SER A 119 -5.11 0.82 6.80
N TRP A 120 -4.61 1.73 7.63
CA TRP A 120 -3.47 1.47 8.51
C TRP A 120 -3.65 0.24 9.42
N GLU A 121 -4.88 -0.11 9.79
CA GLU A 121 -5.19 -1.30 10.60
C GLU A 121 -4.88 -2.61 9.86
N CYS A 122 -4.99 -2.61 8.53
CA CYS A 122 -4.72 -3.79 7.70
C CYS A 122 -3.24 -3.93 7.33
N VAL A 123 -2.46 -2.84 7.37
CA VAL A 123 -1.07 -2.82 6.92
C VAL A 123 -0.21 -3.86 7.63
N PRO A 124 -0.19 -3.96 8.98
CA PRO A 124 0.66 -4.94 9.67
C PRO A 124 0.34 -6.38 9.27
N ASN A 125 -0.94 -6.71 9.09
CA ASN A 125 -1.36 -8.05 8.70
C ASN A 125 -0.96 -8.39 7.26
N ILE A 126 -1.08 -7.43 6.35
CA ILE A 126 -0.64 -7.62 4.95
C ILE A 126 0.88 -7.72 4.88
N VAL A 127 1.61 -6.89 5.62
CA VAL A 127 3.08 -6.91 5.68
C VAL A 127 3.63 -8.22 6.25
N ARG A 128 2.95 -8.84 7.23
CA ARG A 128 3.41 -10.09 7.86
C ARG A 128 3.00 -11.35 7.12
N HIS A 129 1.86 -11.32 6.44
CA HIS A 129 1.22 -12.54 5.94
C HIS A 129 0.85 -12.47 4.46
N GLY A 130 1.22 -11.39 3.77
CA GLY A 130 0.78 -11.12 2.39
C GLY A 130 -0.71 -10.80 2.30
N PHE A 131 -1.22 -10.76 1.06
CA PHE A 131 -2.62 -10.43 0.82
C PHE A 131 -3.55 -11.60 1.15
N ASN A 132 -4.49 -11.39 2.08
CA ASN A 132 -5.51 -12.38 2.43
C ASN A 132 -6.92 -11.80 2.26
N ARG A 133 -7.84 -12.60 1.73
CA ARG A 133 -9.27 -12.26 1.61
C ARG A 133 -9.92 -11.94 2.96
N ALA A 134 -9.39 -12.48 4.06
CA ALA A 134 -9.86 -12.19 5.41
C ALA A 134 -9.66 -10.71 5.79
N TYR A 135 -8.66 -10.04 5.23
CA TYR A 135 -8.43 -8.61 5.46
C TYR A 135 -9.40 -7.72 4.66
N ALA A 136 -9.99 -8.27 3.60
CA ALA A 136 -11.05 -7.63 2.84
C ALA A 136 -12.44 -7.81 3.49
N PHE A 137 -12.59 -8.69 4.49
CA PHE A 137 -13.91 -9.02 5.06
C PHE A 137 -14.54 -7.87 5.86
N ASN A 138 -13.73 -6.99 6.45
CA ASN A 138 -14.21 -5.79 7.14
C ASN A 138 -14.33 -4.56 6.22
N ALA A 139 -13.81 -4.65 4.99
CA ALA A 139 -13.98 -3.62 3.99
C ALA A 139 -15.41 -3.72 3.44
N ARG A 140 -16.32 -2.84 3.90
CA ARG A 140 -17.72 -2.71 3.43
C ARG A 140 -17.90 -2.52 1.92
N HIS A 141 -16.82 -2.49 1.13
CA HIS A 141 -16.77 -2.17 -0.28
C HIS A 141 -15.94 -3.25 -1.00
N GLY A 142 -16.49 -3.87 -2.05
CA GLY A 142 -15.76 -4.85 -2.87
C GLY A 142 -16.59 -5.98 -3.46
N SER A 143 -17.82 -6.23 -3.00
CA SER A 143 -18.60 -7.42 -3.39
C SER A 143 -19.09 -7.46 -4.84
N LYS A 144 -18.99 -6.36 -5.61
CA LYS A 144 -19.49 -6.31 -7.01
C LYS A 144 -18.83 -7.34 -7.92
N LEU A 145 -17.57 -7.71 -7.63
CA LEU A 145 -16.79 -8.67 -8.40
C LEU A 145 -16.46 -9.93 -7.58
N GLY A 146 -17.25 -10.23 -6.56
CA GLY A 146 -17.05 -11.38 -5.67
C GLY A 146 -16.27 -11.04 -4.39
N ARG A 147 -15.69 -12.05 -3.74
CA ARG A 147 -14.91 -11.90 -2.50
C ARG A 147 -13.44 -12.14 -2.81
N GLY A 148 -12.65 -11.07 -2.83
CA GLY A 148 -11.23 -11.16 -3.15
C GLY A 148 -10.43 -9.95 -2.68
N VAL A 149 -9.15 -9.94 -3.09
CA VAL A 149 -8.26 -8.80 -2.90
C VAL A 149 -8.24 -8.02 -4.21
N TYR A 150 -8.49 -6.72 -4.12
CA TYR A 150 -8.61 -5.83 -5.27
C TYR A 150 -7.34 -5.04 -5.48
N PHE A 151 -6.94 -4.92 -6.74
CA PHE A 151 -5.77 -4.17 -7.16
C PHE A 151 -6.18 -3.22 -8.29
N ALA A 152 -5.45 -2.13 -8.46
CA ALA A 152 -5.70 -1.14 -9.49
C ALA A 152 -4.41 -0.76 -10.23
N GLU A 153 -4.52 -0.48 -11.53
CA GLU A 153 -3.41 0.06 -12.31
C GLU A 153 -3.17 1.55 -11.96
N ASP A 154 -4.25 2.33 -11.76
CA ASP A 154 -4.19 3.75 -11.38
C ASP A 154 -3.96 3.90 -9.85
N PRO A 155 -2.83 4.51 -9.41
CA PRO A 155 -2.56 4.79 -8.00
C PRO A 155 -3.60 5.75 -7.38
N GLY A 156 -4.10 6.72 -8.14
CA GLY A 156 -5.15 7.65 -7.70
C GLY A 156 -6.47 6.92 -7.43
N TYR A 157 -6.80 5.90 -8.22
CA TYR A 157 -7.97 5.05 -7.94
C TYR A 157 -7.77 4.23 -6.65
N ALA A 158 -6.60 3.59 -6.48
CA ALA A 158 -6.28 2.84 -5.27
C ALA A 158 -6.30 3.71 -4.01
N LEU A 159 -5.80 4.96 -4.08
CA LEU A 159 -5.79 5.91 -2.97
C LEU A 159 -7.19 6.16 -2.37
N ARG A 160 -8.25 6.07 -3.18
CA ARG A 160 -9.66 6.22 -2.71
C ARG A 160 -10.06 5.17 -1.68
N PHE A 161 -9.35 4.05 -1.61
CA PHE A 161 -9.58 2.94 -0.69
C PHE A 161 -8.60 2.94 0.50
N ALA A 162 -7.61 3.84 0.51
CA ALA A 162 -6.55 3.89 1.51
C ALA A 162 -6.97 4.53 2.86
N GLY A 163 -8.18 4.26 3.37
CA GLY A 163 -8.62 4.76 4.69
C GLY A 163 -9.09 6.22 4.68
N LYS A 164 -10.22 6.51 4.02
CA LYS A 164 -10.78 7.87 3.78
C LYS A 164 -10.88 8.80 5.01
N THR A 165 -10.96 8.27 6.22
CA THR A 165 -11.16 9.05 7.46
C THR A 165 -9.86 9.46 8.14
N GLN A 166 -8.74 8.85 7.77
CA GLN A 166 -7.44 9.11 8.41
C GLN A 166 -6.85 10.43 7.88
N ARG A 167 -5.79 10.96 8.49
CA ARG A 167 -5.02 12.08 7.92
C ARG A 167 -4.00 11.58 6.89
N THR A 168 -3.45 10.42 7.17
CA THR A 168 -2.48 9.71 6.36
C THR A 168 -3.11 8.51 5.65
N ARG A 169 -2.49 8.06 4.58
CA ARG A 169 -2.95 6.99 3.69
C ARG A 169 -1.81 6.00 3.50
N ALA A 170 -2.13 4.71 3.47
CA ALA A 170 -1.17 3.65 3.13
C ALA A 170 -1.57 3.00 1.80
N MET A 171 -0.60 2.90 0.90
CA MET A 171 -0.73 2.22 -0.38
C MET A 171 0.35 1.17 -0.53
N LEU A 172 0.00 0.03 -1.11
CA LEU A 172 0.92 -1.07 -1.40
C LEU A 172 1.03 -1.26 -2.91
N LEU A 173 2.25 -1.30 -3.42
CA LEU A 173 2.56 -1.71 -4.79
C LEU A 173 2.99 -3.18 -4.75
N ALA A 174 2.37 -4.02 -5.59
CA ALA A 174 2.56 -5.46 -5.57
C ALA A 174 2.73 -6.02 -6.99
N GLY A 175 3.65 -6.98 -7.16
CA GLY A 175 3.68 -7.85 -8.34
C GLY A 175 2.56 -8.89 -8.26
N VAL A 176 1.62 -8.84 -9.20
CA VAL A 176 0.43 -9.70 -9.21
C VAL A 176 0.43 -10.59 -10.45
N LEU A 177 0.34 -11.90 -10.22
CA LEU A 177 0.04 -12.90 -11.24
C LEU A 177 -1.49 -12.96 -11.43
N PHE A 178 -1.96 -12.66 -12.65
CA PHE A 178 -3.38 -12.61 -12.95
C PHE A 178 -3.85 -13.71 -13.91
N GLY A 179 -2.92 -14.36 -14.64
CA GLY A 179 -3.20 -15.48 -15.56
C GLY A 179 -3.77 -15.02 -16.90
#